data_AF-A0A0R1KKT9-F1
#
_entry.id   AF-A0A0R1KKT9-F1
#
_cell.length_a   1.000
_cell.length_b   1.000
_cell.length_c   1.000
_cell.angle_alpha   90.00
_cell.angle_beta   90.00
_cell.angle_gamma   90.00
#
_symmetry.space_group_name_H-M   'P 1'
#
loop_
_entity.id
_entity.type
_entity.pdbx_description
1 polymer ?
#
loop_
_entity_poly.entity_id
_entity_poly.type
_entity_poly.pdbx_seq_one_letter_code
_entity_poly.pdbx_strand_id
1 'polypeptide(L)'
;MGLVIGFMFSDIFSSGSIGFIFGTAFFLLVFLGHYWRASSVLFNYWQVNDGTIKYNDVNNPDNVLLMMLLPLSSPLKSFSVKDIQSITVNGDLKQATTPMAVPFSGALGLFSSSIAIAKSQNSLDVVLKNGQKINLDYSRDFVYNPKETIEKLNKFLDSLNSVKIVNKANHNVSLGY
;
A
#
# COMPACT_ATOMS: atom_id res chain seq x y z
N MET A 1 -18.16 15.12 1.50
CA MET A 1 -19.06 14.74 2.61
C MET A 1 -18.71 15.41 3.94
N GLY A 2 -17.45 15.51 4.36
CA GLY A 2 -17.08 16.16 5.64
C GLY A 2 -17.52 17.63 5.81
N LEU A 3 -17.42 18.45 4.75
CA LEU A 3 -17.87 19.85 4.77
C LEU A 3 -19.40 19.99 4.94
N VAL A 4 -20.17 19.06 4.36
CA VAL A 4 -21.64 19.05 4.45
C VAL A 4 -22.08 18.67 5.87
N ILE A 5 -21.36 17.73 6.50
CA ILE A 5 -21.58 17.36 7.90
C ILE A 5 -21.28 18.55 8.81
N GLY A 6 -20.20 19.30 8.57
CA GLY A 6 -19.88 20.51 9.35
C GLY A 6 -20.99 21.58 9.35
N PHE A 7 -21.67 21.79 8.22
CA PHE A 7 -22.82 22.70 8.15
C PHE A 7 -24.04 22.21 8.94
N MET A 8 -24.29 20.90 9.01
CA MET A 8 -25.39 20.33 9.82
C MET A 8 -25.18 20.47 11.33
N PHE A 9 -23.95 20.71 11.79
CA PHE A 9 -23.66 21.02 13.20
C PHE A 9 -23.65 22.52 13.52
N SER A 10 -23.89 23.39 12.53
CA SER A 10 -23.96 24.84 12.78
C SER A 10 -25.14 25.25 13.66
N ASP A 11 -26.22 24.45 13.69
CA ASP A 11 -27.35 24.65 14.60
C ASP A 11 -27.06 24.17 16.04
N ILE A 12 -26.08 23.27 16.22
CA ILE A 12 -25.71 22.68 17.53
C ILE A 12 -24.73 23.58 18.28
N PHE A 13 -23.81 24.22 17.57
CA PHE A 13 -22.90 25.20 18.14
C PHE A 13 -23.44 26.58 17.79
N SER A 14 -23.98 27.32 18.76
CA SER A 14 -24.66 28.63 18.61
C SER A 14 -23.86 29.75 17.91
N SER A 15 -22.70 29.45 17.32
CA SER A 15 -21.91 30.28 16.43
C SER A 15 -21.36 29.43 15.27
N GLY A 16 -21.63 29.86 14.04
CA GLY A 16 -21.13 29.21 12.83
C GLY A 16 -19.59 29.12 12.77
N SER A 17 -18.87 30.05 13.40
CA SER A 17 -17.41 30.00 13.51
C SER A 17 -16.93 28.83 14.37
N ILE A 18 -17.64 28.53 15.47
CA ILE A 18 -17.33 27.39 16.34
C ILE A 18 -17.61 26.09 15.59
N GLY A 19 -18.75 25.98 14.91
CA GLY A 19 -19.08 24.84 14.06
C GLY A 19 -18.02 24.59 12.97
N PHE A 20 -17.51 25.65 12.33
CA PHE A 20 -16.44 25.53 11.33
C PHE A 20 -15.12 25.02 11.93
N ILE A 21 -14.72 25.50 13.12
CA ILE A 21 -13.52 25.03 13.81
C ILE A 21 -13.64 23.54 14.15
N PHE A 22 -14.75 23.12 14.76
CA PHE A 22 -14.98 21.72 15.10
C PHE A 22 -15.06 20.82 13.86
N GLY A 23 -15.76 21.26 12.81
CA GLY A 23 -15.86 20.53 11.55
C GLY A 23 -14.50 20.36 10.87
N THR A 24 -13.70 21.43 10.82
CA THR A 24 -12.33 21.38 10.29
C THR A 24 -11.43 20.48 11.13
N ALA A 25 -11.49 20.59 12.46
CA ALA A 25 -10.69 19.76 13.35
C ALA A 25 -11.03 18.26 13.19
N PHE A 26 -12.32 17.92 13.14
CA PHE A 26 -12.78 16.56 12.91
C PHE A 26 -12.37 16.06 11.52
N PHE A 27 -12.53 16.89 10.48
CA PHE A 27 -12.07 16.56 9.14
C PHE A 27 -10.57 16.27 9.12
N LEU A 28 -9.73 17.12 9.73
CA LEU A 28 -8.29 16.92 9.79
C LEU A 28 -7.91 15.66 10.58
N LEU A 29 -8.60 15.35 11.68
CA LEU A 29 -8.39 14.11 12.43
C LEU A 29 -8.66 12.88 11.57
N VAL A 30 -9.76 12.86 10.82
CA VAL A 30 -10.08 11.73 9.93
C VAL A 30 -9.14 11.71 8.72
N PHE A 31 -8.86 12.86 8.11
CA PHE A 31 -8.00 13.01 6.93
C PHE A 31 -6.56 12.60 7.22
N LEU A 32 -5.91 13.23 8.20
CA LEU A 32 -4.51 12.96 8.55
C LEU A 32 -4.33 11.68 9.39
N GLY A 33 -5.34 11.27 10.15
CA GLY A 33 -5.24 10.06 10.96
C GLY A 33 -5.54 8.79 10.16
N HIS A 34 -6.73 8.72 9.56
CA HIS A 34 -7.21 7.53 8.88
C HIS A 34 -6.79 7.49 7.42
N TYR A 35 -7.18 8.51 6.63
CA TYR A 35 -6.94 8.50 5.18
C TYR A 35 -5.45 8.53 4.85
N TRP A 36 -4.61 9.19 5.64
CA TRP A 36 -3.16 9.20 5.44
C TRP A 36 -2.58 7.79 5.41
N ARG A 37 -2.82 7.01 6.47
CA ARG A 37 -2.31 5.63 6.58
C ARG A 37 -2.95 4.70 5.56
N ALA A 38 -4.26 4.83 5.37
CA ALA A 38 -4.99 4.01 4.41
C ALA A 38 -4.50 4.26 2.97
N SER A 39 -4.11 5.49 2.64
CA SER A 39 -3.67 5.84 1.28
C SER A 39 -2.38 5.11 0.88
N SER A 40 -1.38 5.07 1.77
CA SER A 40 -0.14 4.33 1.51
C SER A 40 -0.35 2.82 1.36
N VAL A 41 -1.43 2.28 1.92
CA VAL A 41 -1.78 0.84 1.83
C VAL A 41 -2.64 0.55 0.59
N LEU A 42 -3.64 1.40 0.34
CA LEU A 42 -4.64 1.18 -0.71
C LEU A 42 -4.16 1.61 -2.10
N PHE A 43 -3.36 2.68 -2.17
CA PHE A 43 -2.87 3.24 -3.43
C PHE A 43 -1.40 2.90 -3.70
N ASN A 44 -0.79 2.02 -2.90
CA ASN A 44 0.51 1.45 -3.26
C ASN A 44 0.40 0.75 -4.61
N TYR A 45 1.35 1.06 -5.48
CA TYR A 45 1.36 0.54 -6.83
C TYR A 45 2.79 0.55 -7.35
N TRP A 46 3.15 -0.53 -8.01
CA TRP A 46 4.34 -0.62 -8.82
C TRP A 46 4.08 -1.55 -10.00
N GLN A 47 4.89 -1.38 -11.03
CA GLN A 47 4.82 -2.16 -12.26
C GLN A 47 6.20 -2.29 -12.89
N VAL A 48 6.37 -3.32 -13.71
CA VAL A 48 7.58 -3.56 -14.50
C VAL A 48 7.20 -3.44 -15.97
N ASN A 49 7.80 -2.48 -16.67
CA ASN A 49 7.64 -2.30 -18.12
C ASN A 49 9.03 -2.16 -18.76
N ASP A 50 9.34 -3.00 -19.75
CA ASP A 50 10.55 -2.94 -20.57
C ASP A 50 11.86 -2.79 -19.76
N GLY A 51 12.00 -3.57 -18.68
CA GLY A 51 13.20 -3.53 -17.82
C GLY A 51 13.30 -2.29 -16.93
N THR A 52 12.24 -1.49 -16.85
CA THR A 52 12.08 -0.36 -15.93
C THR A 52 11.01 -0.68 -14.90
N ILE A 53 11.32 -0.49 -13.62
CA ILE A 53 10.36 -0.58 -12.55
C ILE A 53 9.86 0.82 -12.25
N LYS A 54 8.55 1.01 -12.26
CA LYS A 54 7.87 2.23 -11.82
C LYS A 54 7.12 1.95 -10.54
N TYR A 55 7.21 2.84 -9.56
CA TYR A 55 6.59 2.64 -8.24
C TYR A 55 6.16 3.96 -7.60
N ASN A 56 5.13 3.89 -6.76
CA ASN A 56 4.73 4.98 -5.88
C ASN A 56 5.64 4.99 -4.64
N ASP A 57 6.34 6.10 -4.41
CA ASP A 57 7.14 6.26 -3.20
C ASP A 57 6.27 6.76 -2.04
N VAL A 58 5.66 5.80 -1.36
CA VAL A 58 4.76 6.01 -0.21
C VAL A 58 5.50 6.30 1.10
N ASN A 59 6.84 6.29 1.10
CA ASN A 59 7.65 6.67 2.27
C ASN A 59 7.86 8.18 2.36
N ASN A 60 7.67 8.91 1.26
CA ASN A 60 7.72 10.36 1.26
C ASN A 60 6.33 10.93 1.63
N PRO A 61 6.20 11.69 2.73
CA PRO A 61 4.92 12.24 3.16
C PRO A 61 4.27 13.16 2.10
N ASP A 62 5.05 13.90 1.33
CA ASP A 62 4.52 14.80 0.30
C ASP A 62 3.81 14.01 -0.82
N ASN A 63 4.37 12.85 -1.17
CA ASN A 63 3.75 11.95 -2.14
C ASN A 63 2.45 11.35 -1.57
N VAL A 64 2.43 10.98 -0.29
CA VAL A 64 1.21 10.47 0.36
C VAL A 64 0.11 11.53 0.38
N LEU A 65 0.45 12.77 0.72
CA LEU A 65 -0.49 13.89 0.67
C LEU A 65 -1.02 14.12 -0.75
N LEU A 66 -0.13 14.08 -1.75
CA LEU A 66 -0.52 14.23 -3.14
C LEU A 66 -1.42 13.08 -3.60
N MET A 67 -1.15 11.84 -3.19
CA MET A 67 -2.03 10.68 -3.47
C MET A 67 -3.41 10.83 -2.84
N MET A 68 -3.50 11.42 -1.64
CA MET A 68 -4.78 11.67 -0.97
C MET A 68 -5.63 12.71 -1.71
N LEU A 69 -4.98 13.75 -2.26
CA LEU A 69 -5.67 14.85 -2.95
C LEU A 69 -5.91 14.57 -4.43
N LEU A 70 -4.96 13.92 -5.10
CA LEU A 70 -4.88 13.69 -6.54
C LEU A 70 -4.34 12.27 -6.83
N PRO A 71 -5.10 11.21 -6.50
CA PRO A 71 -4.61 9.82 -6.58
C PRO A 71 -4.18 9.39 -7.98
N LEU A 72 -4.80 9.95 -9.03
CA LEU A 72 -4.49 9.64 -10.43
C LEU A 72 -3.26 10.37 -10.97
N SER A 73 -2.74 11.36 -10.23
CA SER A 73 -1.64 12.23 -10.68
C SER A 73 -0.39 12.09 -9.83
N SER A 74 -0.35 11.11 -8.91
CA SER A 74 0.84 10.83 -8.12
C SER A 74 2.02 10.46 -9.02
N PRO A 75 3.17 11.15 -8.94
CA PRO A 75 4.32 10.86 -9.77
C PRO A 75 4.91 9.50 -9.39
N LEU A 76 5.08 8.64 -10.39
CA LEU A 76 5.80 7.38 -10.23
C LEU A 76 7.30 7.63 -10.31
N LYS A 77 8.05 7.17 -9.31
CA LYS A 77 9.50 7.05 -9.41
C LYS A 77 9.84 5.84 -10.26
N SER A 78 11.01 5.85 -10.89
CA SER A 78 11.47 4.72 -11.69
C SER A 78 12.94 4.40 -11.50
N PHE A 79 13.28 3.13 -11.69
CA PHE A 79 14.66 2.64 -11.73
C PHE A 79 14.79 1.47 -12.70
N SER A 80 16.00 1.22 -13.21
CA SER A 80 16.23 0.08 -14.10
C SER A 80 16.37 -1.20 -13.31
N VAL A 81 15.85 -2.30 -13.84
CA VAL A 81 16.11 -3.65 -13.34
C VAL A 81 17.62 -3.95 -13.30
N LYS A 82 18.40 -3.38 -14.21
CA LYS A 82 19.87 -3.52 -14.26
C LYS A 82 20.58 -2.87 -13.07
N ASP A 83 19.92 -1.95 -12.38
CA ASP A 83 20.48 -1.24 -11.22
C ASP A 83 20.26 -2.02 -9.92
N ILE A 84 19.50 -3.12 -9.95
CA ILE A 84 19.24 -3.94 -8.78
C ILE A 84 20.53 -4.67 -8.39
N GLN A 85 20.91 -4.54 -7.13
CA GLN A 85 21.99 -5.29 -6.50
C GLN A 85 21.45 -6.55 -5.82
N SER A 86 20.37 -6.42 -5.05
CA SER A 86 19.73 -7.54 -4.39
C SER A 86 18.25 -7.29 -4.13
N ILE A 87 17.48 -8.37 -4.03
CA ILE A 87 16.07 -8.33 -3.62
C ILE A 87 15.90 -9.22 -2.39
N THR A 88 15.20 -8.72 -1.38
CA THR A 88 14.71 -9.54 -0.27
C THR A 88 13.21 -9.70 -0.40
N VAL A 89 12.73 -10.95 -0.42
CA VAL A 89 11.29 -11.26 -0.43
C VAL A 89 10.80 -11.36 1.01
N ASN A 90 9.80 -10.54 1.37
CA ASN A 90 9.20 -10.49 2.69
C ASN A 90 7.78 -11.06 2.68
N GLY A 91 7.39 -11.66 3.82
CA GLY A 91 6.06 -12.20 4.07
C GLY A 91 5.92 -13.70 3.82
N ASP A 92 4.84 -14.29 4.34
CA ASP A 92 4.55 -15.71 4.22
C ASP A 92 3.64 -15.98 3.01
N LEU A 93 4.25 -16.33 1.88
CA LEU A 93 3.55 -16.64 0.64
C LEU A 93 2.74 -17.95 0.69
N LYS A 94 2.92 -18.78 1.73
CA LYS A 94 2.18 -20.05 1.90
C LYS A 94 0.87 -19.86 2.63
N GLN A 95 0.74 -18.77 3.39
CA GLN A 95 -0.43 -18.48 4.18
C GLN A 95 -1.20 -17.34 3.51
N ALA A 96 -2.08 -17.69 2.57
CA ALA A 96 -3.09 -16.74 2.11
C ALA A 96 -3.93 -16.34 3.33
N THR A 97 -3.69 -15.15 3.88
CA THR A 97 -4.55 -14.58 4.93
C THR A 97 -5.90 -14.34 4.32
N THR A 98 -6.81 -15.30 4.47
CA THR A 98 -8.23 -15.08 4.20
C THR A 98 -8.66 -13.88 5.03
N PRO A 99 -9.28 -12.86 4.42
CA PRO A 99 -9.86 -11.77 5.19
C PRO A 99 -10.81 -12.42 6.18
N MET A 100 -10.51 -12.26 7.46
CA MET A 100 -11.20 -12.97 8.52
C MET A 100 -12.71 -12.74 8.37
N ALA A 101 -13.48 -13.82 8.23
CA ALA A 101 -14.93 -13.79 8.37
C ALA A 101 -15.26 -13.59 9.86
N VAL A 102 -14.99 -12.40 10.40
CA VAL A 102 -15.33 -12.09 11.79
C VAL A 102 -16.66 -11.36 11.81
N PRO A 103 -17.61 -11.75 12.67
CA PRO A 103 -18.86 -11.01 12.83
C PRO A 103 -18.53 -9.69 13.52
N PHE A 104 -18.45 -8.59 12.78
CA PHE A 104 -18.22 -7.28 13.37
C PHE A 104 -19.22 -6.23 12.89
N SER A 105 -19.46 -5.28 13.79
CA SER A 105 -20.32 -4.10 13.59
C SER A 105 -19.98 -3.38 12.28
N GLY A 106 -20.98 -2.71 11.68
CA GLY A 106 -20.82 -2.05 10.37
C GLY A 106 -19.60 -1.13 10.25
N ALA A 107 -19.12 -0.56 11.37
CA ALA A 107 -17.90 0.23 11.41
C ALA A 107 -16.63 -0.59 11.08
N LEU A 108 -16.45 -1.79 11.64
CA LEU A 108 -15.26 -2.62 11.38
C LEU A 108 -15.31 -3.32 10.01
N GLY A 109 -16.51 -3.57 9.47
CA GLY A 109 -16.70 -4.08 8.11
C GLY A 109 -16.06 -3.17 7.06
N LEU A 110 -16.20 -1.84 7.23
CA LEU A 110 -15.59 -0.83 6.36
C LEU A 110 -14.05 -0.87 6.34
N PHE A 111 -13.41 -1.39 7.39
CA PHE A 111 -11.95 -1.39 7.54
C PHE A 111 -11.30 -2.77 7.33
N SER A 112 -12.10 -3.82 7.17
CA SER A 112 -11.65 -5.22 7.04
C SER A 112 -10.58 -5.41 5.96
N SER A 113 -10.77 -4.79 4.80
CA SER A 113 -9.85 -4.84 3.66
C SER A 113 -8.49 -4.23 4.00
N SER A 114 -8.45 -2.99 4.47
CA SER A 114 -7.19 -2.30 4.81
C SER A 114 -6.43 -3.01 5.91
N ILE A 115 -7.14 -3.62 6.88
CA ILE A 115 -6.53 -4.41 7.96
C ILE A 115 -5.91 -5.71 7.41
N ALA A 116 -6.61 -6.41 6.51
CA ALA A 116 -6.09 -7.62 5.89
C ALA A 116 -4.80 -7.35 5.09
N ILE A 117 -4.81 -6.27 4.29
CA ILE A 117 -3.63 -5.83 3.53
C ILE A 117 -2.46 -5.49 4.47
N ALA A 118 -2.71 -4.68 5.50
CA ALA A 118 -1.67 -4.29 6.46
C ALA A 118 -1.08 -5.47 7.24
N LYS A 119 -1.88 -6.52 7.51
CA LYS A 119 -1.42 -7.76 8.18
C LYS A 119 -0.59 -8.66 7.28
N SER A 120 -0.86 -8.66 5.97
CA SER A 120 -0.21 -9.56 5.02
C SER A 120 1.30 -9.28 4.90
N GLN A 121 1.76 -8.04 5.11
CA GLN A 121 3.17 -7.62 5.15
C GLN A 121 4.05 -8.20 4.01
N ASN A 122 3.46 -8.33 2.83
CA ASN A 122 4.04 -8.98 1.67
C ASN A 122 4.68 -7.93 0.76
N SER A 123 6.01 -7.94 0.68
CA SER A 123 6.77 -6.90 -0.04
C SER A 123 8.13 -7.38 -0.53
N LEU A 124 8.73 -6.64 -1.46
CA LEU A 124 10.10 -6.82 -1.91
C LEU A 124 10.95 -5.64 -1.44
N ASP A 125 11.98 -5.92 -0.63
CA ASP A 125 13.02 -4.93 -0.36
C ASP A 125 14.10 -5.02 -1.43
N VAL A 126 14.12 -4.03 -2.30
CA VAL A 126 15.09 -3.89 -3.39
C VAL A 126 16.22 -2.97 -2.92
N VAL A 127 17.45 -3.47 -3.02
CA VAL A 127 18.65 -2.66 -2.83
C VAL A 127 19.27 -2.43 -4.21
N LEU A 128 19.45 -1.17 -4.57
CA LEU A 128 20.11 -0.76 -5.80
C LEU A 128 21.62 -0.70 -5.62
N LYS A 129 22.38 -0.77 -6.72
CA LYS A 129 23.85 -0.70 -6.75
C LYS A 129 24.42 0.59 -6.15
N ASN A 130 23.63 1.67 -6.14
CA ASN A 130 23.98 2.94 -5.50
C ASN A 130 23.69 2.98 -3.98
N GLY A 131 23.22 1.87 -3.40
CA GLY A 131 22.88 1.75 -1.98
C GLY A 131 21.45 2.19 -1.61
N GLN A 132 20.68 2.72 -2.56
CA GLN A 132 19.29 3.10 -2.33
C GLN A 132 18.43 1.86 -2.03
N LYS A 133 17.58 1.96 -1.00
CA LYS A 133 16.62 0.93 -0.60
C LYS A 133 15.23 1.34 -1.03
N ILE A 134 14.52 0.43 -1.68
CA ILE A 134 13.17 0.63 -2.21
C ILE A 134 12.31 -0.53 -1.74
N ASN A 135 11.16 -0.25 -1.14
CA ASN A 135 10.18 -1.27 -0.77
C ASN A 135 9.07 -1.30 -1.84
N LEU A 136 8.84 -2.47 -2.43
CA LEU A 136 7.77 -2.72 -3.39
C LEU A 136 6.72 -3.62 -2.73
N ASP A 137 5.62 -3.03 -2.27
CA ASP A 137 4.54 -3.75 -1.59
C ASP A 137 3.64 -4.46 -2.63
N TYR A 138 3.31 -5.72 -2.39
CA TYR A 138 2.34 -6.49 -3.17
C TYR A 138 1.26 -7.14 -2.29
N SER A 139 1.13 -6.72 -1.04
CA SER A 139 0.18 -7.22 -0.04
C SER A 139 -1.25 -7.14 -0.54
N ARG A 140 -1.63 -6.03 -1.19
CA ARG A 140 -2.99 -5.83 -1.70
C ARG A 140 -3.34 -6.89 -2.74
N ASP A 141 -2.46 -7.03 -3.74
CA ASP A 141 -2.68 -7.96 -4.83
C ASP A 141 -2.62 -9.41 -4.31
N PHE A 142 -1.77 -9.70 -3.33
CA PHE A 142 -1.72 -11.01 -2.67
C PHE A 142 -2.99 -11.34 -1.88
N VAL A 143 -3.56 -10.38 -1.14
CA VAL A 143 -4.79 -10.58 -0.35
C VAL A 143 -5.99 -10.83 -1.26
N TYR A 144 -6.11 -10.12 -2.39
CA TYR A 144 -7.25 -10.27 -3.29
C TYR A 144 -7.08 -11.37 -4.35
N ASN A 145 -5.88 -11.51 -4.92
CA ASN A 145 -5.56 -12.40 -6.03
C ASN A 145 -4.22 -13.14 -5.79
N PRO A 146 -4.14 -14.02 -4.77
CA PRO A 146 -2.87 -14.63 -4.34
C PRO A 146 -2.19 -15.43 -5.46
N LYS A 147 -2.95 -16.26 -6.21
CA LYS A 147 -2.40 -17.09 -7.28
C LYS A 147 -1.76 -16.26 -8.39
N GLU A 148 -2.51 -15.29 -8.93
CA GLU A 148 -2.03 -14.42 -10.00
C GLU A 148 -0.82 -13.58 -9.53
N THR A 149 -0.85 -13.10 -8.28
CA THR A 149 0.26 -12.33 -7.70
C THR A 149 1.53 -13.17 -7.62
N ILE A 150 1.41 -14.41 -7.16
CA ILE A 150 2.53 -15.36 -7.10
C ILE A 150 3.09 -15.66 -8.50
N GLU A 151 2.22 -15.92 -9.49
CA GLU A 151 2.66 -16.17 -10.87
C GLU A 151 3.41 -14.98 -11.47
N LYS A 152 2.90 -13.76 -11.29
CA LYS A 152 3.57 -12.52 -11.73
C LYS A 152 4.89 -12.31 -11.01
N LEU A 153 4.95 -12.58 -9.70
CA LEU A 153 6.15 -12.43 -8.90
C LEU A 153 7.24 -13.41 -9.36
N ASN A 154 6.89 -14.69 -9.58
CA ASN A 154 7.83 -15.68 -10.12
C ASN A 154 8.38 -15.24 -11.47
N LYS A 155 7.50 -14.87 -12.41
CA LYS A 155 7.92 -14.38 -13.72
C LYS A 155 8.88 -13.19 -13.64
N PHE A 156 8.62 -12.27 -12.70
CA PHE A 156 9.52 -11.15 -12.46
C PHE A 156 10.87 -11.61 -11.90
N LEU A 157 10.89 -12.41 -10.83
CA LEU A 157 12.12 -12.87 -10.19
C LEU A 157 12.97 -13.75 -11.12
N ASP A 158 12.35 -14.63 -11.89
CA ASP A 158 13.00 -15.49 -12.89
C ASP A 158 13.66 -14.67 -14.02
N SER A 159 13.14 -13.47 -14.31
CA SER A 159 13.76 -12.58 -15.30
C SER A 159 15.07 -11.95 -14.82
N LEU A 160 15.40 -12.03 -13.53
CA LEU A 160 16.52 -11.34 -12.89
C LEU A 160 17.82 -12.17 -12.83
N ASN A 161 18.09 -12.98 -13.86
CA ASN A 161 19.18 -13.99 -13.98
C ASN A 161 20.55 -13.73 -13.28
N SER A 162 20.92 -12.49 -12.95
CA SER A 162 22.18 -12.11 -12.30
C SER A 162 22.03 -11.39 -10.94
N VAL A 163 20.83 -11.26 -10.39
CA VAL A 163 20.53 -10.53 -9.15
C VAL A 163 20.53 -11.48 -7.96
N LYS A 164 21.17 -11.07 -6.85
CA LYS A 164 21.12 -11.84 -5.60
C LYS A 164 19.72 -11.73 -4.98
N ILE A 165 18.99 -12.86 -4.95
CA ILE A 165 17.70 -12.95 -4.26
C ILE A 165 17.94 -13.55 -2.87
N VAL A 166 17.61 -12.80 -1.82
CA VAL A 166 17.68 -13.24 -0.42
C VAL A 166 16.27 -13.57 0.03
N ASN A 167 16.00 -14.85 0.26
CA ASN A 167 14.68 -15.28 0.71
C ASN A 167 14.73 -15.65 2.19
N LYS A 168 14.04 -14.88 3.05
CA LYS A 168 14.00 -15.17 4.49
C LYS A 168 13.09 -16.36 4.87
N ALA A 169 12.30 -16.93 3.95
CA ALA A 169 11.36 -18.02 4.27
C ALA A 169 11.20 -19.15 3.22
N ASN A 170 11.59 -18.97 1.96
CA ASN A 170 11.07 -19.81 0.84
C ASN A 170 12.12 -20.21 -0.21
N HIS A 171 13.21 -20.88 0.20
CA HIS A 171 14.33 -21.21 -0.69
C HIS A 171 14.09 -22.36 -1.69
N ASN A 172 12.90 -22.98 -1.72
CA ASN A 172 12.53 -23.99 -2.70
C ASN A 172 11.02 -23.95 -2.92
N VAL A 173 10.57 -23.04 -3.78
CA VAL A 173 9.19 -23.10 -4.22
C VAL A 173 9.16 -23.27 -5.73
N SER A 174 9.27 -24.53 -6.14
CA SER A 174 8.25 -25.02 -7.06
C SER A 174 6.92 -24.74 -6.36
N LEU A 175 6.26 -23.65 -6.74
CA LEU A 175 4.89 -23.33 -6.34
C LEU A 175 3.97 -24.24 -7.16
N GLY A 176 4.15 -25.54 -6.97
CA GLY A 176 3.25 -26.55 -7.48
C GLY A 176 1.89 -26.37 -6.80
N TYR A 177 0.85 -26.46 -7.62
CA TYR A 177 -0.55 -26.57 -7.19
C TYR A 177 -0.74 -27.69 -6.17
#